data_AF-A0A7W5LU65-F1
#
_entry.id   AF-A0A7W5LU65-F1
#
_cell.length_a   1.000
_cell.length_b   1.000
_cell.length_c   1.000
_cell.angle_alpha   90.00
_cell.angle_beta   90.00
_cell.angle_gamma   90.00
#
_symmetry.space_group_name_H-M   'P 1'
#
loop_
_entity.id
_entity.type
_entity.pdbx_description
1 polymer ?
#
loop_
_entity_poly.entity_id
_entity_poly.type
_entity_poly.pdbx_seq_one_letter_code
_entity_poly.pdbx_strand_id
1 'polypeptide(L)' 'MIEAARFVFRGRMVCDSFIEFAQHRARWLDLDIEVGACDARSATLAVRGQNDLVDAFEMACSLGPYDCVILDIERSDI' A
#
# COMPACT_ATOMS: atom_id res chain seq x y z
N MET A 1 9.63 -12.25 -11.62
CA MET A 1 8.35 -12.35 -12.36
C MET A 1 7.54 -11.09 -12.08
N ILE A 2 6.62 -10.70 -12.97
CA ILE A 2 5.69 -9.59 -12.70
C ILE A 2 4.47 -10.15 -11.96
N GLU A 3 4.01 -9.45 -10.94
CA GLU A 3 2.86 -9.80 -10.11
C GLU A 3 1.94 -8.59 -9.96
N ALA A 4 0.64 -8.83 -9.77
CA ALA A 4 -0.31 -7.85 -9.28
C ALA A 4 -0.95 -8.34 -7.98
N ALA A 5 -0.97 -7.49 -6.98
CA ALA A 5 -1.50 -7.78 -5.66
C ALA A 5 -2.41 -6.64 -5.19
N ARG A 6 -3.48 -7.00 -4.51
CA ARG A 6 -4.32 -6.08 -3.77
C ARG A 6 -3.97 -6.14 -2.30
N PHE A 7 -3.75 -4.97 -1.72
CA PHE A 7 -3.50 -4.76 -0.30
C PHE A 7 -4.68 -4.06 0.37
N VAL A 8 -5.02 -4.50 1.57
CA VAL A 8 -5.92 -3.79 2.48
C VAL A 8 -5.17 -3.53 3.77
N PHE A 9 -4.78 -2.28 3.99
CA PHE A 9 -4.15 -1.83 5.23
C PHE A 9 -5.24 -1.41 6.20
N ARG A 10 -5.23 -1.95 7.42
CA ARG A 10 -6.19 -1.60 8.48
C ARG A 10 -5.50 -0.93 9.65
N GLY A 11 -6.18 0.00 10.29
CA GLY A 11 -5.72 0.64 11.51
C GLY A 11 -6.34 2.01 11.71
N ARG A 12 -5.51 3.01 12.02
CA ARG A 12 -5.91 4.43 12.04
C ARG A 12 -5.30 5.10 10.82
N MET A 13 -6.15 5.53 9.90
CA MET A 13 -5.71 6.07 8.62
C MET A 13 -6.02 7.56 8.51
N VAL A 14 -5.07 8.31 7.95
CA VAL A 14 -5.28 9.64 7.38
C VAL A 14 -5.11 9.45 5.87
N CYS A 15 -6.23 9.40 5.15
CA CYS A 15 -6.23 8.92 3.76
C CYS A 15 -5.29 9.68 2.83
N ASP A 16 -5.32 11.01 2.88
CA ASP A 16 -4.45 11.84 2.03
C ASP A 16 -2.98 11.55 2.32
N SER A 17 -2.58 11.53 3.60
CA SER A 17 -1.21 11.21 4.03
C SER A 17 -0.78 9.80 3.62
N PHE A 18 -1.66 8.79 3.81
CA PHE A 18 -1.33 7.41 3.47
C PHE A 18 -1.24 7.20 1.96
N ILE A 19 -2.15 7.78 1.19
CA ILE A 19 -2.15 7.69 -0.28
C ILE A 19 -0.92 8.36 -0.86
N GLU A 20 -0.58 9.57 -0.41
CA GLU A 20 0.64 10.27 -0.84
C GLU A 20 1.89 9.44 -0.51
N PHE A 21 1.97 8.90 0.72
CA PHE A 21 3.06 8.03 1.14
C PHE A 21 3.19 6.79 0.26
N ALA A 22 2.07 6.09 0.00
CA ALA A 22 2.05 4.89 -0.82
C ALA A 22 2.46 5.19 -2.27
N GLN A 23 1.93 6.25 -2.88
CA GLN A 23 2.30 6.67 -4.23
C GLN A 23 3.79 7.01 -4.34
N HIS A 24 4.35 7.68 -3.33
CA HIS A 24 5.78 7.98 -3.29
C HIS A 24 6.63 6.70 -3.27
N ARG A 25 6.21 5.67 -2.50
CA ARG A 25 6.92 4.37 -2.46
C ARG A 25 6.78 3.59 -3.75
N ALA A 26 5.58 3.55 -4.34
CA ALA A 26 5.35 2.89 -5.63
C ALA A 26 6.25 3.47 -6.72
N ARG A 27 6.31 4.81 -6.84
CA ARG A 27 7.21 5.48 -7.78
C ARG A 27 8.69 5.15 -7.54
N TRP A 28 9.11 5.08 -6.27
CA TRP A 28 10.50 4.80 -5.93
C TRP A 28 10.90 3.34 -6.26
N LEU A 29 9.93 2.43 -6.26
CA LEU A 29 10.10 1.01 -6.58
C LEU A 29 9.71 0.67 -8.03
N ASP A 30 9.42 1.66 -8.89
CA ASP A 30 8.94 1.46 -10.27
C ASP A 30 7.74 0.50 -10.37
N LEU A 31 6.76 0.70 -9.46
CA LEU A 31 5.52 -0.07 -9.39
C LEU A 31 4.34 0.76 -9.91
N ASP A 32 3.43 0.10 -10.64
CA ASP A 32 2.11 0.64 -10.94
C ASP A 32 1.23 0.56 -9.69
N ILE A 33 0.48 1.61 -9.38
CA ILE A 33 -0.42 1.67 -8.23
C ILE A 33 -1.79 2.26 -8.60
N GLU A 34 -2.85 1.60 -8.17
CA GLU A 34 -4.21 2.09 -8.19
C GLU A 34 -4.74 2.20 -6.75
N VAL A 35 -5.27 3.37 -6.42
CA VAL A 35 -5.79 3.67 -5.08
C VAL A 35 -7.28 3.36 -5.07
N GLY A 36 -7.68 2.42 -4.21
CA GLY A 36 -9.07 2.06 -3.99
C GLY A 36 -9.72 2.86 -2.86
N ALA A 37 -10.69 2.24 -2.20
CA ALA A 37 -11.38 2.85 -1.07
C ALA A 37 -10.41 3.14 0.08
N CYS A 38 -10.52 4.34 0.65
CA CYS A 38 -9.85 4.72 1.88
C CYS A 38 -10.85 5.42 2.82
N ASP A 39 -10.85 5.00 4.08
CA ASP A 39 -11.55 5.65 5.18
C ASP A 39 -10.63 5.72 6.41
N ALA A 40 -11.14 6.26 7.53
CA ALA A 40 -10.35 6.42 8.75
C ALA A 40 -9.85 5.10 9.38
N ARG A 41 -10.31 3.94 8.91
CA ARG A 41 -9.98 2.61 9.45
C ARG A 41 -9.21 1.72 8.48
N SER A 42 -9.25 2.01 7.19
CA SER A 42 -8.60 1.19 6.18
C SER A 42 -8.29 1.92 4.89
N ALA A 43 -7.26 1.46 4.17
CA ALA A 43 -6.98 1.86 2.79
C ALA A 43 -6.75 0.61 1.91
N THR A 44 -7.36 0.62 0.73
CA THR A 44 -7.17 -0.42 -0.29
C THR A 44 -6.25 0.09 -1.40
N LEU A 45 -5.25 -0.69 -1.78
CA LEU A 45 -4.35 -0.40 -2.90
C LEU A 45 -4.24 -1.62 -3.82
N ALA A 46 -4.18 -1.42 -5.13
CA ALA A 46 -3.78 -2.45 -6.08
C ALA A 46 -2.42 -2.07 -6.66
N VAL A 47 -1.46 -2.99 -6.62
CA VAL A 47 -0.06 -2.73 -6.99
C VAL A 47 0.41 -3.79 -7.96
N ARG A 48 1.14 -3.39 -9.00
CA ARG A 48 1.69 -4.30 -10.00
C ARG A 48 3.15 -3.97 -10.31
N GLY A 49 3.99 -4.99 -10.42
CA GLY A 49 5.39 -4.85 -10.81
C GLY A 49 6.21 -6.11 -10.50
N GLN A 50 7.52 -5.96 -10.29
CA GLN A 50 8.36 -7.11 -9.93
C GLN A 50 7.98 -7.64 -8.54
N ASN A 51 7.80 -8.95 -8.41
CA ASN A 51 7.41 -9.62 -7.15
C ASN A 51 8.21 -9.14 -5.93
N ASP A 52 9.55 -9.16 -5.97
CA ASP A 52 10.42 -8.69 -4.89
C ASP A 52 10.14 -7.22 -4.49
N LEU A 53 9.73 -6.38 -5.45
CA LEU A 53 9.42 -4.97 -5.22
C LEU A 53 7.99 -4.77 -4.69
N VAL A 54 7.04 -5.62 -5.09
CA VAL A 54 5.69 -5.67 -4.49
C VAL A 54 5.79 -6.05 -3.00
N ASP A 55 6.65 -7.02 -2.67
CA ASP A 55 6.93 -7.40 -1.28
C ASP A 55 7.61 -6.26 -0.50
N ALA A 56 8.59 -5.58 -1.13
CA ALA A 56 9.23 -4.42 -0.53
C ALA A 56 8.25 -3.26 -0.29
N PHE A 57 7.28 -3.07 -1.19
CA PHE A 57 6.22 -2.08 -1.06
C PHE A 57 5.31 -2.38 0.14
N GLU A 58 4.89 -3.63 0.30
CA GLU A 58 4.11 -4.08 1.45
C GLU A 58 4.84 -3.76 2.76
N MET A 59 6.11 -4.17 2.84
CA MET A 59 6.96 -3.90 4.00
C MET A 59 7.11 -2.40 4.29
N ALA A 60 7.31 -1.56 3.26
CA ALA A 60 7.41 -0.12 3.44
C ALA A 60 6.10 0.51 3.92
N CYS A 61 4.96 0.05 3.41
CA CYS A 61 3.64 0.56 3.78
C CYS A 61 3.17 0.06 5.15
N SER A 62 3.74 -1.04 5.68
CA SER A 62 3.49 -1.49 7.05
C SER A 62 3.91 -0.48 8.13
N LEU A 63 4.90 0.36 7.83
CA LEU A 63 5.35 1.43 8.73
C LEU A 63 4.39 2.63 8.70
N GLY A 64 3.80 2.90 7.52
CA GLY A 64 2.94 4.04 7.27
C GLY A 64 3.64 5.40 7.43
N PRO A 65 2.92 6.50 7.13
CA PRO A 65 3.32 7.84 7.54
C PRO A 65 3.13 8.05 9.05
N TYR A 66 3.75 9.10 9.60
CA TYR A 66 3.81 9.40 11.04
C TYR A 66 2.44 9.60 11.73
N ASP A 67 1.41 9.95 10.97
CA ASP A 67 0.06 10.23 11.46
C ASP A 67 -0.90 9.04 11.34
N CYS A 68 -0.46 7.97 10.65
CA CYS A 68 -1.19 6.71 10.54
C CYS A 68 -0.69 5.68 11.55
N VAL A 69 -1.52 4.68 11.83
CA VAL A 69 -1.12 3.48 12.57
C VAL A 69 -1.64 2.30 11.78
N ILE A 70 -0.73 1.46 11.28
CA ILE A 70 -1.07 0.22 10.60
C ILE A 70 -1.09 -0.90 11.65
N LEU A 71 -2.19 -1.63 11.72
CA LEU A 71 -2.41 -2.72 12.66
C LEU A 71 -2.45 -4.08 11.98
N ASP A 72 -2.92 -4.12 10.73
CA ASP A 72 -3.09 -5.34 9.96
C ASP A 72 -2.99 -5.05 8.47
N ILE A 73 -2.54 -6.06 7.72
CA ILE A 73 -2.35 -5.98 6.27
C ILE A 73 -2.87 -7.29 5.67
N GLU A 74 -3.89 -7.18 4.82
CA GLU A 74 -4.37 -8.30 4.03
C GLU A 74 -3.83 -8.16 2.60
N ARG A 75 -3.26 -9.25 2.06
CA ARG A 75 -2.82 -9.36 0.66
C ARG A 75 -3.63 -10.41 -0.06
N SER A 76 -3.96 -10.14 -1.32
CA SER A 76 -4.57 -11.10 -2.24
C SER A 76 -4.07 -10.87 -3.66
N ASP A 77 -3.81 -11.94 -4.39
CA ASP A 77 -3.41 -11.89 -5.80
C ASP A 77 -4.59 -11.45 -6.68
N ILE A 78 -4.34 -10.63 -7.71
CA ILE A 78 -5.37 -10.11 -8.64
C ILE A 78 -4.95 -10.11 -10.11
#